data_AF-A0AAD5ZC00-F1
#
_entry.id   AF-A0AAD5ZC00-F1
#
_cell.length_a   1.000
_cell.length_b   1.000
_cell.length_c   1.000
_cell.angle_alpha   90.00
_cell.angle_beta   90.00
_cell.angle_gamma   90.00
#
_symmetry.space_group_name_H-M   'P 1'
#
loop_
_entity.id
_entity.type
_entity.pdbx_description
1 polymer ?
#
loop_
_entity_poly.entity_id
_entity_poly.type
_entity_poly.pdbx_seq_one_letter_code
_entity_poly.pdbx_strand_id
1 'polypeptide(L)'
;MRGGMASKRPLNAAISWVKRQPPKVKAFMAVVAGMATLVFIRFIVHDHDNLFVAAEAAHAIGILVLIYKLTKEKTCAGLSLKSQDLTALFLAVRLYCSVVMEFDIHTLLDTCTLVTTLWVIYMIRFKLKSSYMEDKDNFAIHYVIIPCAVLAFLIHPSTSHVLVNRICWAFCVYLEAVSVLPQLRLMQNTKIVEPFTAHYVFALGVARFLSCAHWVLQVLDTRGRLLTALGYGLWPPFVLLSEVVQTFILADFCYYYVKSVVGGQLVLRLPSGVV
;
A
#
# COMPACT_ATOMS: atom_id res chain seq x y z
N MET A 1 18.53 -14.82 -44.86
CA MET A 1 17.35 -14.02 -44.44
C MET A 1 17.67 -13.33 -43.11
N ARG A 2 17.90 -12.01 -43.15
CA ARG A 2 18.11 -11.15 -41.97
C ARG A 2 16.76 -10.53 -41.61
N GLY A 3 16.29 -10.69 -40.38
CA GLY A 3 15.08 -10.03 -39.89
C GLY A 3 15.11 -9.79 -38.38
N GLY A 4 14.99 -8.52 -37.98
CA GLY A 4 14.49 -8.14 -36.65
C GLY A 4 15.50 -7.65 -35.60
N MET A 5 16.17 -6.50 -35.79
CA MET A 5 16.99 -5.90 -34.72
C MET A 5 16.94 -4.35 -34.62
N ALA A 6 15.95 -3.67 -35.22
CA ALA A 6 15.94 -2.21 -35.31
C ALA A 6 15.13 -1.46 -34.22
N SER A 7 14.22 -2.10 -33.50
CA SER A 7 13.27 -1.40 -32.62
C SER A 7 13.79 -1.05 -31.21
N LYS A 8 14.87 -1.69 -30.72
CA LYS A 8 15.33 -1.54 -29.32
C LYS A 8 16.23 -0.31 -29.03
N ARG A 9 16.72 0.40 -30.06
CA ARG A 9 17.69 1.51 -29.89
C ARG A 9 17.15 2.78 -29.22
N PRO A 10 15.98 3.35 -29.60
CA PRO A 10 15.50 4.60 -29.02
C PRO A 10 15.08 4.44 -27.55
N LEU A 11 14.44 3.33 -27.21
CA LEU A 11 14.04 3.02 -25.83
C LEU A 11 15.26 2.90 -24.90
N ASN A 12 16.30 2.20 -25.37
CA ASN A 12 17.53 2.05 -24.60
C ASN A 12 18.27 3.38 -24.42
N ALA A 13 18.26 4.25 -25.44
CA ALA A 13 18.83 5.60 -25.34
C ALA A 13 18.07 6.44 -24.31
N ALA A 14 16.73 6.44 -24.36
CA ALA A 14 15.89 7.14 -23.40
C ALA A 14 16.14 6.65 -21.95
N ILE A 15 16.14 5.32 -21.73
CA ILE A 15 16.43 4.74 -20.41
C ILE A 15 17.83 5.15 -19.91
N SER A 16 18.83 5.14 -20.79
CA SER A 16 20.20 5.53 -20.43
C SER A 16 20.31 7.02 -20.06
N TRP A 17 19.57 7.88 -20.75
CA TRP A 17 19.51 9.31 -20.48
C TRP A 17 18.84 9.59 -19.13
N VAL A 18 17.71 8.93 -18.84
CA VAL A 18 17.01 9.05 -17.54
C VAL A 18 17.92 8.65 -16.38
N LYS A 19 18.67 7.55 -16.53
CA LYS A 19 19.61 7.08 -15.50
C LYS A 19 20.69 8.12 -15.17
N ARG A 20 21.13 8.90 -16.16
CA ARG A 20 22.16 9.94 -16.02
C ARG A 20 21.65 11.25 -15.41
N GLN A 21 20.35 11.43 -15.29
CA GLN A 21 19.79 12.67 -14.73
C GLN A 21 20.07 12.84 -13.24
N PRO A 22 20.24 14.09 -12.76
CA PRO A 22 20.40 14.38 -11.34
C PRO A 22 19.12 14.05 -10.55
N PRO A 23 19.22 13.80 -9.22
CA PRO A 23 18.08 13.39 -8.39
C PRO A 23 16.86 14.34 -8.49
N LYS A 24 17.10 15.65 -8.52
CA LYS A 24 16.05 16.67 -8.66
C LYS A 24 15.26 16.52 -9.97
N VAL A 25 15.95 16.23 -11.08
CA VAL A 25 15.31 16.02 -12.38
C VAL A 25 14.55 14.69 -12.40
N LYS A 26 15.08 13.63 -11.79
CA LYS A 26 14.35 12.35 -11.64
C LYS A 26 13.07 12.52 -10.81
N ALA A 27 13.13 13.26 -9.71
CA ALA A 27 11.96 13.58 -8.90
C ALA A 27 10.93 14.39 -9.70
N PHE A 28 11.37 15.42 -10.44
CA PHE A 28 10.50 16.19 -11.32
C PHE A 28 9.85 15.31 -12.41
N MET A 29 10.63 14.46 -13.08
CA MET A 29 10.11 13.52 -14.07
C MET A 29 9.10 12.54 -13.49
N ALA A 30 9.32 12.04 -12.27
CA ALA A 30 8.38 11.17 -11.57
C ALA A 30 7.07 11.90 -11.26
N VAL A 31 7.13 13.17 -10.81
CA VAL A 31 5.95 14.00 -10.57
C VAL A 31 5.17 14.23 -11.87
N VAL A 32 5.86 14.60 -12.96
CA VAL A 32 5.23 14.79 -14.28
C VAL A 32 4.59 13.50 -14.79
N ALA A 33 5.28 12.36 -14.66
CA ALA A 33 4.73 11.06 -15.05
C ALA A 33 3.50 10.68 -14.19
N GLY A 34 3.54 10.94 -12.88
CA GLY A 34 2.40 10.73 -11.98
C GLY A 34 1.20 11.59 -12.37
N MET A 35 1.41 12.90 -12.60
CA MET A 35 0.35 13.80 -13.07
C MET A 35 -0.21 13.37 -14.42
N ALA A 36 0.64 13.02 -15.38
CA ALA A 36 0.20 12.53 -16.69
C ALA A 36 -0.62 11.23 -16.57
N THR A 37 -0.21 10.33 -15.67
CA THR A 37 -0.96 9.09 -15.39
C THR A 37 -2.32 9.38 -14.80
N LEU A 38 -2.42 10.30 -13.83
CA LEU A 38 -3.71 10.70 -13.24
C LEU A 38 -4.63 11.34 -14.28
N VAL A 39 -4.09 12.21 -15.13
CA VAL A 39 -4.84 12.83 -16.24
C VAL A 39 -5.32 11.75 -17.22
N PHE A 40 -4.46 10.81 -17.60
CA PHE A 40 -4.82 9.69 -18.48
C PHE A 40 -5.92 8.82 -17.88
N ILE A 41 -5.82 8.48 -16.58
CA ILE A 41 -6.85 7.73 -15.86
C ILE A 41 -8.17 8.48 -15.88
N ARG A 42 -8.15 9.79 -15.61
CA ARG A 42 -9.36 10.64 -15.66
C ARG A 42 -10.05 10.64 -17.01
N PHE A 43 -9.29 10.57 -18.11
CA PHE A 43 -9.85 10.51 -19.46
C PHE A 43 -10.44 9.15 -19.83
N ILE A 44 -9.92 8.06 -19.25
CA ILE A 44 -10.35 6.69 -19.57
C ILE A 44 -11.48 6.24 -18.65
N VAL A 45 -11.35 6.53 -17.36
CA VAL A 45 -12.27 6.07 -16.33
C VAL A 45 -13.29 7.17 -16.09
N HIS A 46 -14.41 7.10 -16.83
CA HIS A 46 -15.50 8.06 -16.69
C HIS A 46 -16.22 7.94 -15.34
N ASP A 47 -16.32 6.72 -14.80
CA ASP A 47 -16.89 6.45 -13.50
C ASP A 47 -15.78 6.03 -12.53
N HIS A 48 -15.43 6.94 -11.62
CA HIS A 48 -14.34 6.79 -10.67
C HIS A 48 -14.60 5.69 -9.64
N ASP A 49 -15.84 5.22 -9.49
CA ASP A 49 -16.16 4.06 -8.65
C ASP A 49 -15.50 2.78 -9.20
N ASN A 50 -15.21 2.73 -10.51
CA ASN A 50 -14.42 1.64 -11.09
C ASN A 50 -12.98 1.60 -10.57
N LEU A 51 -12.40 2.74 -10.18
CA LEU A 51 -11.06 2.76 -9.58
C LEU A 51 -11.08 2.16 -8.18
N PHE A 52 -12.13 2.46 -7.41
CA PHE A 52 -12.34 1.86 -6.10
C PHE A 52 -12.51 0.34 -6.22
N VAL A 53 -13.40 -0.11 -7.11
CA VAL A 53 -13.60 -1.55 -7.37
C VAL A 53 -12.30 -2.24 -7.82
N ALA A 54 -11.52 -1.59 -8.68
CA ALA A 54 -10.23 -2.13 -9.13
C ALA A 54 -9.21 -2.20 -7.98
N ALA A 55 -9.18 -1.21 -7.08
CA ALA A 55 -8.33 -1.22 -5.90
C ALA A 55 -8.68 -2.40 -4.98
N GLU A 56 -9.96 -2.58 -4.67
CA GLU A 56 -10.45 -3.68 -3.83
C GLU A 56 -10.19 -5.05 -4.48
N ALA A 57 -10.41 -5.17 -5.79
CA ALA A 57 -10.10 -6.40 -6.53
C ALA A 57 -8.61 -6.74 -6.49
N ALA A 58 -7.73 -5.76 -6.70
CA ALA A 58 -6.28 -5.96 -6.61
C ALA A 58 -5.87 -6.40 -5.20
N HIS A 59 -6.46 -5.79 -4.17
CA HIS A 59 -6.19 -6.17 -2.78
C HIS A 59 -6.65 -7.60 -2.48
N ALA A 60 -7.86 -7.96 -2.90
CA ALA A 60 -8.41 -9.31 -2.76
C ALA A 60 -7.55 -10.36 -3.47
N ILE A 61 -7.05 -10.08 -4.68
CA ILE A 61 -6.11 -10.95 -5.39
C ILE A 61 -4.83 -11.16 -4.56
N GLY A 62 -4.27 -10.09 -3.98
CA GLY A 62 -3.10 -10.20 -3.10
C GLY A 62 -3.37 -11.11 -1.89
N ILE A 63 -4.54 -10.97 -1.27
CA ILE A 63 -4.97 -11.82 -0.15
C ILE A 63 -5.11 -13.29 -0.60
N LEU A 64 -5.71 -13.56 -1.76
CA LEU A 64 -5.84 -14.91 -2.29
C LEU A 64 -4.47 -15.56 -2.56
N VAL A 65 -3.52 -14.80 -3.10
CA VAL A 65 -2.12 -15.24 -3.27
C VAL A 65 -1.49 -15.61 -1.92
N LEU A 66 -1.73 -14.80 -0.89
CA LEU A 66 -1.24 -15.07 0.46
C LEU A 66 -1.88 -16.33 1.06
N ILE A 67 -3.20 -16.50 0.92
CA ILE A 67 -3.92 -17.71 1.36
C ILE A 67 -3.38 -18.95 0.64
N TYR A 68 -3.17 -18.87 -0.68
CA TYR A 68 -2.59 -19.96 -1.46
C TYR A 68 -1.22 -20.36 -0.89
N LYS A 69 -0.34 -19.39 -0.66
CA LYS A 69 0.98 -19.63 -0.08
C LYS A 69 0.88 -20.34 1.28
N LEU A 70 0.09 -19.84 2.21
CA LEU A 70 0.00 -20.42 3.56
C LEU A 70 -0.67 -21.81 3.57
N THR A 71 -1.58 -22.07 2.64
CA THR A 71 -2.33 -23.34 2.58
C THR A 71 -1.66 -24.42 1.75
N LYS A 72 -1.06 -24.07 0.60
CA LYS A 72 -0.46 -24.99 -0.37
C LYS A 72 1.04 -25.10 -0.22
N GLU A 73 1.77 -23.98 -0.16
CA GLU A 73 3.23 -23.99 0.03
C GLU A 73 3.64 -24.27 1.48
N LYS A 74 2.70 -24.16 2.43
CA LYS A 74 2.92 -24.45 3.85
C LYS A 74 4.13 -23.71 4.44
N THR A 75 4.33 -22.46 4.04
CA THR A 75 5.41 -21.61 4.54
C THR A 75 4.93 -20.17 4.73
N CYS A 76 5.38 -19.54 5.81
CA CYS A 76 5.24 -18.10 6.04
C CYS A 76 6.58 -17.35 5.91
N ALA A 77 7.61 -17.97 5.33
CA ALA A 77 8.88 -17.31 5.07
C ALA A 77 8.68 -16.01 4.28
N GLY A 78 9.43 -14.96 4.59
CA GLY A 78 9.26 -13.66 3.93
C GLY A 78 8.02 -12.86 4.34
N LEU A 79 7.19 -13.32 5.29
CA LEU A 79 6.02 -12.58 5.78
C LEU A 79 6.30 -12.01 7.19
N SER A 80 6.05 -10.72 7.38
CA SER A 80 6.23 -10.03 8.67
C SER A 80 4.98 -10.19 9.51
N LEU A 81 5.13 -10.83 10.68
CA LEU A 81 4.05 -10.93 11.66
C LEU A 81 3.68 -9.54 12.18
N LYS A 82 4.69 -8.67 12.34
CA LYS A 82 4.51 -7.31 12.84
C LYS A 82 3.63 -6.46 11.92
N SER A 83 3.81 -6.58 10.61
CA SER A 83 2.94 -5.88 9.65
C SER A 83 1.50 -6.40 9.69
N GLN A 84 1.31 -7.73 9.87
CA GLN A 84 -0.03 -8.31 10.03
C GLN A 84 -0.69 -7.86 11.35
N ASP A 85 0.05 -7.81 12.46
CA ASP A 85 -0.46 -7.30 13.74
C ASP A 85 -0.89 -5.82 13.63
N LEU A 86 -0.07 -4.98 12.98
CA LEU A 86 -0.43 -3.57 12.72
C LEU A 86 -1.67 -3.46 11.82
N THR A 87 -1.79 -4.37 10.85
CA THR A 87 -2.93 -4.42 9.92
C THR A 87 -4.21 -4.79 10.63
N ALA A 88 -4.18 -5.82 11.47
CA ALA A 88 -5.29 -6.20 12.32
C ALA A 88 -5.68 -5.07 13.28
N LEU A 89 -4.70 -4.35 13.85
CA LEU A 89 -4.96 -3.23 14.76
C LEU A 89 -5.73 -2.09 14.07
N PHE A 90 -5.25 -1.59 12.92
CA PHE A 90 -5.97 -0.50 12.27
C PHE A 90 -7.33 -0.95 11.74
N LEU A 91 -7.46 -2.18 11.23
CA LEU A 91 -8.73 -2.72 10.75
C LEU A 91 -9.74 -2.89 11.88
N ALA A 92 -9.30 -3.33 13.07
CA ALA A 92 -10.17 -3.44 14.23
C ALA A 92 -10.68 -2.06 14.69
N VAL A 93 -9.80 -1.06 14.72
CA VAL A 93 -10.19 0.32 15.07
C VAL A 93 -11.11 0.91 13.99
N ARG A 94 -10.83 0.66 12.71
CA ARG A 94 -11.68 1.10 11.59
C ARG A 94 -13.06 0.46 11.67
N LEU A 95 -13.14 -0.85 11.88
CA LEU A 95 -14.41 -1.56 12.01
C LEU A 95 -15.23 -1.04 13.20
N TYR A 96 -14.58 -0.76 14.33
CA TYR A 96 -15.23 -0.08 15.45
C TYR A 96 -15.80 1.28 15.04
N CYS A 97 -14.99 2.12 14.37
CA CYS A 97 -15.44 3.44 13.91
C CYS A 97 -16.60 3.31 12.92
N SER A 98 -16.53 2.37 11.97
CA SER A 98 -17.59 2.09 11.02
C SER A 98 -18.88 1.72 11.75
N VAL A 99 -18.88 0.70 12.61
CA VAL A 99 -20.10 0.30 13.34
C VAL A 99 -20.73 1.45 14.15
N VAL A 100 -19.91 2.35 14.70
CA VAL A 100 -20.37 3.46 15.54
C VAL A 100 -20.74 4.73 14.73
N MET A 101 -20.12 4.96 13.58
CA MET A 101 -20.26 6.19 12.79
C MET A 101 -20.97 5.97 11.45
N GLU A 102 -20.73 4.84 10.78
CA GLU A 102 -21.17 4.53 9.41
C GLU A 102 -21.44 3.02 9.20
N PHE A 103 -22.71 2.64 9.06
CA PHE A 103 -23.10 1.25 8.79
C PHE A 103 -23.26 0.99 7.28
N ASP A 104 -22.14 0.92 6.55
CA ASP A 104 -22.13 0.77 5.10
C ASP A 104 -21.37 -0.49 4.61
N ILE A 105 -21.37 -0.75 3.30
CA ILE A 105 -20.69 -1.85 2.62
C ILE A 105 -19.18 -1.93 2.94
N HIS A 106 -18.55 -0.81 3.27
CA HIS A 106 -17.18 -0.75 3.76
C HIS A 106 -16.97 -1.57 5.04
N THR A 107 -17.96 -1.60 5.93
CA THR A 107 -17.97 -2.43 7.15
C THR A 107 -17.78 -3.91 6.82
N LEU A 108 -18.42 -4.39 5.75
CA LEU A 108 -18.33 -5.79 5.33
C LEU A 108 -16.94 -6.11 4.77
N LEU A 109 -16.41 -5.25 3.91
CA LEU A 109 -15.07 -5.41 3.33
C LEU A 109 -13.98 -5.39 4.40
N ASP A 110 -14.06 -4.46 5.35
CA ASP A 110 -13.14 -4.38 6.49
C ASP A 110 -13.25 -5.63 7.38
N THR A 111 -14.47 -6.12 7.63
CA THR A 111 -14.69 -7.35 8.40
C THR A 111 -14.04 -8.56 7.72
N CYS A 112 -14.28 -8.75 6.41
CA CYS A 112 -13.69 -9.85 5.65
C CYS A 112 -12.15 -9.79 5.66
N THR A 113 -11.59 -8.58 5.48
CA THR A 113 -10.14 -8.36 5.50
C THR A 113 -9.55 -8.61 6.89
N LEU A 114 -10.22 -8.17 7.96
CA LEU A 114 -9.79 -8.41 9.34
C LEU A 114 -9.80 -9.89 9.68
N VAL A 115 -10.86 -10.63 9.35
CA VAL A 115 -10.96 -12.07 9.58
C VAL A 115 -9.82 -12.81 8.87
N THR A 116 -9.54 -12.42 7.62
CA THR A 116 -8.45 -13.04 6.86
C THR A 116 -7.09 -12.71 7.46
N THR A 117 -6.87 -11.48 7.91
CA THR A 117 -5.63 -11.05 8.57
C THR A 117 -5.42 -11.81 9.89
N LEU A 118 -6.46 -11.97 10.70
CA LEU A 118 -6.40 -12.75 11.94
C LEU A 118 -6.08 -14.23 11.66
N TRP A 119 -6.64 -14.79 10.58
CA TRP A 119 -6.30 -16.14 10.14
C TRP A 119 -4.82 -16.24 9.70
N VAL A 120 -4.30 -15.26 8.97
CA VAL A 120 -2.86 -15.19 8.62
C VAL A 120 -2.00 -15.14 9.88
N ILE A 121 -2.33 -14.30 10.86
CA ILE A 121 -1.62 -14.20 12.14
C ILE A 121 -1.63 -15.56 12.86
N TYR A 122 -2.78 -16.22 12.92
CA TYR A 122 -2.89 -17.56 13.49
C TYR A 122 -1.98 -18.57 12.77
N MET A 123 -1.97 -18.55 11.44
CA MET A 123 -1.11 -19.42 10.64
C MET A 123 0.36 -19.20 10.96
N ILE A 124 0.83 -17.94 11.05
CA ILE A 124 2.22 -17.63 11.39
C ILE A 124 2.56 -18.07 12.83
N ARG A 125 1.73 -17.72 13.81
CA ARG A 125 2.04 -17.94 15.23
C ARG A 125 1.99 -19.41 15.64
N PHE A 126 1.10 -20.20 15.04
CA PHE A 126 0.81 -21.56 15.51
C PHE A 126 1.10 -22.66 14.49
N LYS A 127 0.67 -22.51 13.23
CA LYS A 127 0.75 -23.59 12.24
C LYS A 127 2.08 -23.63 11.48
N LEU A 128 2.63 -22.46 11.17
CA LEU A 128 3.80 -22.29 10.30
C LEU A 128 4.98 -21.62 11.04
N LYS A 129 4.94 -21.62 12.37
CA LYS A 129 5.94 -20.98 13.23
C LYS A 129 7.38 -21.36 12.89
N SER A 130 7.62 -22.60 12.47
CA SER A 130 8.96 -23.08 12.07
C SER A 130 9.54 -22.37 10.85
N SER A 131 8.71 -21.85 9.95
CA SER A 131 9.13 -21.10 8.76
C SER A 131 9.18 -19.59 8.96
N TYR A 132 8.78 -19.10 10.14
CA TYR A 132 8.79 -17.68 10.48
C TYR A 132 10.21 -17.20 10.77
N MET A 133 10.61 -16.10 10.11
CA MET A 133 11.97 -15.54 10.18
C MET A 133 12.07 -14.45 11.25
N GLU A 134 11.98 -14.83 12.53
CA GLU A 134 11.93 -13.89 13.66
C GLU A 134 13.16 -12.96 13.74
N ASP A 135 14.36 -13.48 13.42
CA ASP A 135 15.60 -12.69 13.41
C ASP A 135 15.61 -11.60 12.33
N LYS A 136 14.85 -11.80 11.25
CA LYS A 136 14.70 -10.82 10.15
C LYS A 136 13.55 -9.86 10.38
N ASP A 137 12.50 -10.25 11.12
CA ASP A 137 11.36 -9.38 11.47
C ASP A 137 11.67 -8.48 12.69
N ASN A 138 12.78 -7.74 12.64
CA ASN A 138 13.30 -6.97 13.77
C ASN A 138 12.80 -5.51 13.87
N PHE A 139 11.78 -5.13 13.09
CA PHE A 139 11.20 -3.78 13.13
C PHE A 139 10.53 -3.50 14.49
N ALA A 140 10.73 -2.32 15.08
CA ALA A 140 10.08 -1.99 16.34
C ALA A 140 8.74 -1.27 16.09
N ILE A 141 7.62 -1.96 16.37
CA ILE A 141 6.27 -1.47 16.03
C ILE A 141 5.88 -0.15 16.74
N HIS A 142 6.51 0.17 17.88
CA HIS A 142 6.25 1.41 18.60
C HIS A 142 6.69 2.66 17.80
N TYR A 143 7.67 2.54 16.90
CA TYR A 143 8.06 3.62 15.98
C TYR A 143 6.97 3.97 14.97
N VAL A 144 5.95 3.13 14.83
CA VAL A 144 4.78 3.39 13.99
C VAL A 144 3.58 3.78 14.86
N ILE A 145 3.27 2.99 15.89
CA ILE A 145 2.07 3.20 16.71
C ILE A 145 2.11 4.55 17.44
N ILE A 146 3.24 4.92 18.05
CA ILE A 146 3.33 6.15 18.86
C ILE A 146 3.17 7.40 17.98
N PRO A 147 3.91 7.57 16.86
CA PRO A 147 3.69 8.72 15.98
C PRO A 147 2.27 8.81 15.42
N CYS A 148 1.66 7.68 15.03
CA CYS A 148 0.27 7.67 14.55
C CYS A 148 -0.72 8.10 15.64
N ALA A 149 -0.52 7.66 16.88
CA ALA A 149 -1.38 8.05 18.01
C ALA A 149 -1.22 9.54 18.36
N VAL A 150 0.02 10.05 18.40
CA VAL A 150 0.28 11.48 18.63
C VAL A 150 -0.33 12.32 17.51
N LEU A 151 -0.13 11.92 16.26
CA LEU A 151 -0.68 12.63 15.11
C LEU A 151 -2.21 12.60 15.10
N ALA A 152 -2.83 11.48 15.46
CA ALA A 152 -4.28 11.37 15.62
C ALA A 152 -4.82 12.28 16.73
N PHE A 153 -4.11 12.41 17.84
CA PHE A 153 -4.51 13.33 18.90
C PHE A 153 -4.47 14.79 18.43
N LEU A 154 -3.41 15.18 17.68
CA LEU A 154 -3.21 16.55 17.21
C LEU A 154 -4.08 16.91 15.99
N ILE A 155 -4.24 15.98 15.05
CA ILE A 155 -4.89 16.17 13.76
C ILE A 155 -5.90 15.05 13.55
N HIS A 156 -7.14 15.36 13.90
CA HIS A 156 -8.30 14.48 13.74
C HIS A 156 -9.45 15.27 13.10
N PRO A 157 -10.43 14.57 12.51
CA PRO A 157 -11.59 15.20 11.85
C PRO A 157 -12.34 16.13 12.77
N SER A 158 -12.98 17.17 12.24
CA SER A 158 -13.81 18.13 13.01
C SER A 158 -15.31 17.82 12.97
N THR A 159 -15.67 16.55 12.85
CA THR A 159 -17.06 16.08 12.72
C THR A 159 -17.83 16.16 14.06
N SER A 160 -19.15 15.96 14.03
CA SER A 160 -20.04 16.03 15.21
C SER A 160 -19.94 14.84 16.16
N HIS A 161 -19.16 13.80 15.81
CA HIS A 161 -19.00 12.61 16.64
C HIS A 161 -18.18 12.89 17.91
N VAL A 162 -18.29 11.98 18.89
CA VAL A 162 -17.52 12.05 20.15
C VAL A 162 -16.01 12.06 19.86
N LEU A 163 -15.26 12.84 20.63
CA LEU A 163 -13.82 13.06 20.44
C LEU A 163 -13.01 11.75 20.30
N VAL A 164 -13.34 10.74 21.12
CA VAL A 164 -12.67 9.43 21.05
C VAL A 164 -12.82 8.78 19.68
N ASN A 165 -14.03 8.80 19.09
CA ASN A 165 -14.28 8.21 17.78
C ASN A 165 -13.53 8.96 16.68
N ARG A 166 -13.47 10.30 16.79
CA ARG A 166 -12.72 11.16 15.86
C ARG A 166 -11.22 10.84 15.89
N ILE A 167 -10.65 10.68 17.08
CA ILE A 167 -9.23 10.32 17.26
C ILE A 167 -8.98 8.88 16.78
N CYS A 168 -9.87 7.93 17.10
CA CYS A 168 -9.76 6.54 16.65
C CYS A 168 -9.78 6.44 15.12
N TRP A 169 -10.65 7.19 14.44
CA TRP A 169 -10.69 7.23 12.98
C TRP A 169 -9.40 7.81 12.39
N ALA A 170 -8.90 8.92 12.95
CA ALA A 170 -7.61 9.47 12.55
C ALA A 170 -6.45 8.48 12.76
N PHE A 171 -6.45 7.77 13.89
CA PHE A 171 -5.45 6.77 14.21
C PHE A 171 -5.43 5.62 13.21
N CYS A 172 -6.58 5.07 12.81
CA CYS A 172 -6.59 3.96 11.87
C CYS A 172 -6.16 4.39 10.46
N VAL A 173 -6.52 5.60 10.02
CA VAL A 173 -6.04 6.18 8.75
C VAL A 173 -4.52 6.33 8.74
N TYR A 174 -3.95 6.95 9.78
CA TYR A 174 -2.49 7.12 9.86
C TYR A 174 -1.76 5.80 10.00
N LEU A 175 -2.30 4.86 10.78
CA LEU A 175 -1.66 3.57 10.99
C LEU A 175 -1.68 2.72 9.72
N GLU A 176 -2.76 2.75 8.95
CA GLU A 176 -2.84 2.08 7.64
C GLU A 176 -1.77 2.57 6.66
N ALA A 177 -1.50 3.88 6.64
CA ALA A 177 -0.55 4.46 5.71
C ALA A 177 0.87 3.91 5.87
N VAL A 178 1.23 3.42 7.06
CA VAL A 178 2.60 3.00 7.41
C VAL A 178 2.71 1.56 7.94
N SER A 179 1.59 0.83 8.06
CA SER A 179 1.56 -0.53 8.62
C SER A 179 2.38 -1.56 7.81
N VAL A 180 2.70 -1.25 6.55
CA VAL A 180 3.47 -2.11 5.64
C VAL A 180 4.99 -2.03 5.87
N LEU A 181 5.47 -1.04 6.63
CA LEU A 181 6.91 -0.84 6.87
C LEU A 181 7.65 -2.08 7.43
N PRO A 182 7.10 -2.82 8.42
CA PRO A 182 7.76 -4.04 8.91
C PRO A 182 7.91 -5.11 7.81
N GLN A 183 6.93 -5.23 6.92
CA GLN A 183 6.97 -6.18 5.79
C GLN A 183 8.10 -5.84 4.83
N LEU A 184 8.21 -4.57 4.43
CA LEU A 184 9.29 -4.12 3.54
C LEU A 184 10.67 -4.26 4.20
N ARG A 185 10.77 -3.94 5.50
CA ARG A 185 12.02 -4.11 6.26
C ARG A 185 12.47 -5.56 6.33
N LEU A 186 11.55 -6.49 6.57
CA LEU A 186 11.85 -7.91 6.56
C LEU A 186 12.36 -8.35 5.19
N MET A 187 11.72 -7.92 4.10
CA MET A 187 12.14 -8.27 2.73
C MET A 187 13.54 -7.75 2.40
N GLN A 188 13.89 -6.54 2.86
CA GLN A 188 15.24 -5.99 2.76
C GLN A 188 16.25 -6.84 3.55
N ASN A 189 15.90 -7.25 4.77
CA ASN A 189 16.75 -8.06 5.63
C ASN A 189 16.99 -9.47 5.05
N THR A 190 16.03 -10.04 4.34
CA THR A 190 16.14 -11.37 3.71
C THR A 190 16.87 -11.33 2.37
N LYS A 191 16.88 -10.19 1.66
CA LYS A 191 17.49 -9.94 0.34
C LYS A 191 16.92 -10.75 -0.83
N ILE A 192 16.50 -11.98 -0.59
CA ILE A 192 15.82 -12.87 -1.53
C ILE A 192 14.35 -12.89 -1.14
N VAL A 193 13.50 -12.36 -2.00
CA VAL A 193 12.06 -12.31 -1.75
C VAL A 193 11.41 -13.54 -2.40
N GLU A 194 10.63 -14.27 -1.62
CA GLU A 194 9.83 -15.39 -2.14
C GLU A 194 8.77 -14.90 -3.14
N PRO A 195 8.57 -15.59 -4.29
CA PRO A 195 7.69 -15.11 -5.37
C PRO A 195 6.27 -14.78 -4.91
N PHE A 196 5.62 -15.66 -4.14
CA PHE A 196 4.26 -15.42 -3.65
C PHE A 196 4.15 -14.23 -2.71
N THR A 197 5.16 -14.00 -1.85
CA THR A 197 5.21 -12.76 -1.04
C THR A 197 5.36 -11.55 -1.95
N ALA A 198 6.21 -11.63 -2.98
CA ALA A 198 6.42 -10.53 -3.90
C ALA A 198 5.12 -10.16 -4.65
N HIS A 199 4.38 -11.16 -5.13
CA HIS A 199 3.08 -11.00 -5.77
C HIS A 199 2.05 -10.36 -4.84
N TYR A 200 1.96 -10.83 -3.58
CA TYR A 200 1.08 -10.26 -2.57
C TYR A 200 1.40 -8.77 -2.31
N VAL A 201 2.65 -8.43 -2.03
CA VAL A 201 3.06 -7.05 -1.72
C VAL A 201 2.90 -6.16 -2.96
N PHE A 202 3.12 -6.69 -4.17
CA PHE A 202 2.91 -5.95 -5.40
C PHE A 202 1.42 -5.65 -5.63
N ALA A 203 0.54 -6.64 -5.43
CA ALA A 203 -0.90 -6.46 -5.52
C ALA A 203 -1.41 -5.44 -4.49
N LEU A 204 -0.87 -5.47 -3.27
CA LEU A 204 -1.11 -4.43 -2.26
C LEU A 204 -0.67 -3.05 -2.77
N GLY A 205 0.52 -2.92 -3.34
CA GLY A 205 0.99 -1.66 -3.95
C GLY A 205 0.09 -1.12 -5.06
N VAL A 206 -0.41 -1.99 -5.93
CA VAL A 206 -1.39 -1.63 -6.97
C VAL A 206 -2.69 -1.13 -6.35
N ALA A 207 -3.21 -1.83 -5.34
CA ALA A 207 -4.42 -1.41 -4.64
C ALA A 207 -4.28 -0.01 -4.02
N ARG A 208 -3.12 0.29 -3.39
CA ARG A 208 -2.86 1.60 -2.78
C ARG A 208 -2.71 2.71 -3.81
N PHE A 209 -2.03 2.44 -4.92
CA PHE A 209 -1.96 3.39 -6.02
C PHE A 209 -3.35 3.73 -6.60
N LEU A 210 -4.21 2.73 -6.79
CA LEU A 210 -5.57 2.93 -7.30
C LEU A 210 -6.47 3.69 -6.30
N SER A 211 -6.38 3.39 -5.00
CA SER A 211 -7.05 4.16 -3.95
C SER A 211 -6.60 5.61 -3.91
N CYS A 212 -5.29 5.86 -3.96
CA CYS A 212 -4.74 7.21 -4.00
C CYS A 212 -5.23 7.97 -5.25
N ALA A 213 -5.23 7.33 -6.43
CA ALA A 213 -5.76 7.92 -7.66
C ALA A 213 -7.26 8.24 -7.54
N HIS A 214 -8.06 7.32 -6.98
CA HIS A 214 -9.48 7.54 -6.74
C HIS A 214 -9.71 8.78 -5.86
N TRP A 215 -9.05 8.87 -4.71
CA TRP A 215 -9.16 10.01 -3.80
C TRP A 215 -8.77 11.34 -4.45
N VAL A 216 -7.64 11.38 -5.17
CA VAL A 216 -7.17 12.61 -5.84
C VAL A 216 -8.17 13.05 -6.92
N LEU A 217 -8.67 12.13 -7.74
CA LEU A 217 -9.63 12.44 -8.79
C LEU A 217 -10.98 12.89 -8.23
N GLN A 218 -11.46 12.24 -7.17
CA GLN A 218 -12.71 12.62 -6.50
C GLN A 218 -12.63 14.05 -5.93
N VAL A 219 -11.48 14.44 -5.37
CA VAL A 219 -11.25 15.82 -4.90
C VAL A 219 -11.27 16.82 -6.07
N LEU A 220 -10.63 16.48 -7.21
CA LEU A 220 -10.59 17.34 -8.39
C LEU A 220 -11.98 17.51 -9.03
N ASP A 221 -12.75 16.43 -9.17
CA ASP A 221 -14.06 16.45 -9.80
C ASP A 221 -15.12 17.13 -8.93
N THR A 222 -15.06 16.94 -7.61
CA THR A 222 -15.96 17.64 -6.67
C THR A 222 -15.60 19.13 -6.50
N ARG A 223 -14.53 19.60 -7.16
CA ARG A 223 -13.95 20.96 -7.02
C ARG A 223 -13.62 21.30 -5.57
N GLY A 224 -13.09 20.32 -4.83
CA GLY A 224 -12.74 20.46 -3.42
C GLY A 224 -13.91 20.35 -2.44
N ARG A 225 -15.16 20.15 -2.90
CA ARG A 225 -16.30 19.96 -1.99
C ARG A 225 -16.13 18.74 -1.08
N LEU A 226 -15.48 17.69 -1.56
CA LEU A 226 -15.13 16.52 -0.74
C LEU A 226 -14.20 16.90 0.43
N LEU A 227 -13.23 17.79 0.22
CA LEU A 227 -12.34 18.23 1.29
C LEU A 227 -13.09 18.98 2.39
N THR A 228 -14.06 19.82 2.03
CA THR A 228 -14.96 20.45 3.00
C THR A 228 -15.89 19.46 3.69
N ALA A 229 -16.30 18.37 3.02
CA ALA A 229 -17.13 17.33 3.62
C ALA A 229 -16.37 16.50 4.66
N LEU A 230 -15.07 16.26 4.46
CA LEU A 230 -14.18 15.64 5.45
C LEU A 230 -13.98 16.51 6.71
N GLY A 231 -14.37 17.79 6.64
CA GLY A 231 -14.35 18.73 7.75
C GLY A 231 -13.47 19.95 7.47
N TYR A 232 -13.05 20.62 8.54
CA TYR A 232 -12.23 21.83 8.48
C TYR A 232 -10.87 21.62 9.15
N GLY A 233 -9.94 22.53 8.87
CA GLY A 233 -8.60 22.53 9.46
C GLY A 233 -7.61 21.62 8.72
N LEU A 234 -6.67 21.05 9.47
CA LEU A 234 -5.58 20.24 8.91
C LEU A 234 -6.00 18.81 8.53
N TRP A 235 -7.18 18.34 8.93
CA TRP A 235 -7.58 16.96 8.72
C TRP A 235 -7.74 16.56 7.23
N PRO A 236 -8.54 17.27 6.39
CA PRO A 236 -8.72 16.87 4.99
C PRO A 236 -7.41 16.71 4.18
N PRO A 237 -6.43 17.62 4.24
CA PRO A 237 -5.17 17.42 3.53
C PRO A 237 -4.34 16.26 4.11
N PHE A 238 -4.48 15.92 5.39
CA PHE A 238 -3.79 14.79 6.01
C PHE A 238 -4.35 13.42 5.61
N VAL A 239 -5.64 13.34 5.25
CA VAL A 239 -6.22 12.14 4.63
C VAL A 239 -5.55 11.87 3.28
N LEU A 240 -5.48 12.87 2.39
CA LEU A 240 -4.79 12.74 1.12
C LEU A 240 -3.29 12.47 1.28
N LEU A 241 -2.64 13.12 2.26
CA LEU A 241 -1.25 12.86 2.58
C LEU A 241 -1.03 11.41 2.98
N SER A 242 -1.95 10.80 3.73
CA SER A 242 -1.87 9.39 4.14
C SER A 242 -1.91 8.45 2.93
N GLU A 243 -2.80 8.69 1.97
CA GLU A 243 -2.87 7.96 0.70
C GLU A 243 -1.56 8.07 -0.12
N VAL A 244 -1.00 9.27 -0.17
CA VAL A 244 0.27 9.53 -0.87
C VAL A 244 1.43 8.84 -0.16
N VAL A 245 1.51 8.92 1.17
CA VAL A 245 2.55 8.26 1.98
C VAL A 245 2.52 6.76 1.76
N GLN A 246 1.33 6.14 1.82
CA GLN A 246 1.19 4.70 1.63
C GLN A 246 1.64 4.27 0.22
N THR A 247 1.23 5.03 -0.81
CA THR A 247 1.61 4.77 -2.20
C THR A 247 3.12 4.92 -2.39
N PHE A 248 3.73 5.94 -1.78
CA PHE A 248 5.16 6.22 -1.92
C PHE A 248 6.01 5.14 -1.26
N ILE A 249 5.64 4.68 -0.05
CA ILE A 249 6.34 3.60 0.68
C ILE A 249 6.40 2.31 -0.17
N LEU A 250 5.35 2.01 -0.94
CA LEU A 250 5.28 0.82 -1.79
C LEU A 250 5.90 1.02 -3.19
N ALA A 251 6.11 2.27 -3.62
CA ALA A 251 6.54 2.59 -4.97
C ALA A 251 7.90 1.98 -5.33
N ASP A 252 8.87 2.03 -4.40
CA ASP A 252 10.20 1.47 -4.64
C ASP A 252 10.15 -0.05 -4.81
N PHE A 253 9.44 -0.74 -3.92
CA PHE A 253 9.23 -2.18 -4.04
C PHE A 253 8.57 -2.54 -5.38
N CYS A 254 7.48 -1.84 -5.75
CA CYS A 254 6.79 -2.07 -7.01
C CYS A 254 7.71 -1.85 -8.22
N TYR A 255 8.59 -0.84 -8.18
CA TYR A 255 9.58 -0.60 -9.23
C TYR A 255 10.53 -1.80 -9.39
N TYR A 256 11.11 -2.29 -8.30
CA TYR A 256 12.02 -3.44 -8.35
C TYR A 256 11.32 -4.74 -8.76
N TYR A 257 10.07 -4.93 -8.32
CA TYR A 257 9.24 -6.05 -8.74
C TYR A 257 9.03 -6.05 -10.26
N VAL A 258 8.55 -4.94 -10.83
CA VAL A 258 8.33 -4.82 -12.29
C VAL A 258 9.63 -5.04 -13.05
N LYS A 259 10.73 -4.46 -12.57
CA LYS A 259 12.06 -4.65 -13.18
C LYS A 259 12.49 -6.12 -13.18
N SER A 260 12.25 -6.86 -12.11
CA SER A 260 12.55 -8.30 -12.01
C SER A 260 11.74 -9.10 -13.01
N VAL A 261 10.42 -8.88 -13.07
CA VAL A 261 9.51 -9.59 -13.97
C VAL A 261 9.85 -9.32 -15.45
N VAL A 262 10.03 -8.05 -15.82
CA VAL A 262 10.40 -7.66 -17.20
C VAL A 262 11.80 -8.17 -17.57
N GLY A 263 12.70 -8.25 -16.60
CA GLY A 263 14.03 -8.85 -16.77
C GLY A 263 14.05 -10.38 -16.87
N GLY A 264 12.89 -11.05 -16.73
CA GLY A 264 12.79 -12.51 -16.73
C GLY A 264 13.39 -13.16 -15.48
N GLN A 265 13.59 -12.40 -14.40
CA GLN A 265 14.13 -12.91 -13.15
C GLN A 265 13.00 -13.52 -12.31
N LEU A 266 13.04 -14.85 -12.14
CA LEU A 266 12.11 -15.62 -11.30
C LEU A 266 12.23 -15.29 -9.80
N VAL A 267 13.37 -14.73 -9.38
CA VAL A 267 13.66 -14.42 -7.98
C VAL A 267 13.96 -12.94 -7.84
N LEU A 268 13.12 -12.24 -7.09
CA LEU A 268 13.30 -10.83 -6.79
C LEU A 268 14.40 -10.66 -5.74
N ARG A 269 15.45 -9.89 -6.10
CA ARG A 269 16.53 -9.50 -5.19
C ARG A 269 16.49 -7.99 -4.95
N LEU A 270 16.31 -7.60 -3.69
CA LEU A 270 16.32 -6.19 -3.31
C LEU A 270 17.76 -5.72 -3.07
N PRO A 271 18.15 -4.51 -3.55
CA PRO A 271 19.44 -3.93 -3.22
C PRO A 271 19.53 -3.62 -1.72
N SER A 272 20.75 -3.51 -1.19
CA SER A 272 20.95 -3.06 0.19
C SER A 272 20.65 -1.57 0.31
N GLY A 273 19.75 -1.17 1.22
CA GLY A 273 19.50 0.22 1.58
C GLY A 273 18.39 0.95 0.84
N VAL A 274 17.41 0.25 0.25
CA VAL A 274 16.25 0.89 -0.39
C VAL A 274 15.04 0.88 0.53
N VAL A 275 14.56 2.06 0.93
CA VAL A 275 13.24 2.34 1.57
C VAL A 275 12.65 3.53 0.83
#